data_AF-A0A850Q241-F1
#
_entry.id   AF-A0A850Q241-F1
#
_cell.length_a   1.000
_cell.length_b   1.000
_cell.length_c   1.000
_cell.angle_alpha   90.00
_cell.angle_beta   90.00
_cell.angle_gamma   90.00
#
_symmetry.space_group_name_H-M   'P 1'
#
loop_
_entity.id
_entity.type
_entity.pdbx_description
1 polymer ?
#
loop_
_entity_poly.entity_id
_entity_poly.type
_entity_poly.pdbx_seq_one_letter_code
_entity_poly.pdbx_strand_id
1 'polypeptide(L)'
;IGLKNKQYCILNKQYTKEEYFEMIEKIKKHMDNMPYIDAKGRVYKYGEFFPYELCPFGYNEAVINDHFPLTKEEILERGYPYKEKQDNKYIITLKAKDIPDDIKDTDDSILNEVIECEESGKAFKITPFEFQFYQRMNIPIPRLHPDERYKKRLAFRNPMVLYTRKCMHEGCNNEFETTYAPERPEMIYCKECYQREVY
;
A
#
# COMPACT_ATOMS: atom_id res chain seq x y z
N ILE A 1 2.17 -20.38 -19.55
CA ILE A 1 1.04 -20.07 -20.45
C ILE A 1 1.16 -18.60 -20.83
N GLY A 2 1.38 -18.28 -22.11
CA GLY A 2 1.54 -16.89 -22.55
C GLY A 2 1.24 -16.79 -24.03
N LEU A 3 0.27 -15.96 -24.39
CA LEU A 3 -0.05 -15.64 -25.77
C LEU A 3 1.00 -14.65 -26.31
N LYS A 4 1.77 -15.04 -27.33
CA LYS A 4 2.70 -14.13 -28.02
C LYS A 4 2.09 -13.65 -29.33
N ASN A 5 2.05 -12.33 -29.55
CA ASN A 5 1.56 -11.68 -30.78
C ASN A 5 0.15 -12.10 -31.23
N LYS A 6 -0.70 -12.57 -30.31
CA LYS A 6 -2.09 -12.92 -30.61
C LYS A 6 -3.01 -11.76 -30.24
N GLN A 7 -4.05 -11.56 -31.04
CA GLN A 7 -5.10 -10.56 -30.81
C GLN A 7 -6.43 -11.27 -30.59
N TYR A 8 -7.43 -10.56 -30.06
CA TYR A 8 -8.81 -11.06 -29.94
C TYR A 8 -8.88 -12.38 -29.15
N CYS A 9 -8.32 -12.38 -27.95
CA CYS A 9 -8.24 -13.57 -27.10
C CYS A 9 -9.10 -13.44 -25.84
N ILE A 10 -9.83 -14.50 -25.50
CA ILE A 10 -10.61 -14.64 -24.26
C ILE A 10 -10.15 -15.93 -23.58
N LEU A 11 -9.77 -15.87 -22.29
CA LEU A 11 -9.30 -17.02 -21.50
C LEU A 11 -8.24 -17.88 -22.22
N ASN A 12 -7.21 -17.23 -22.80
CA ASN A 12 -6.14 -17.85 -23.58
C ASN A 12 -6.57 -18.54 -24.90
N LYS A 13 -7.82 -18.40 -25.33
CA LYS A 13 -8.31 -18.86 -26.64
C LYS A 13 -8.42 -17.69 -27.62
N GLN A 14 -7.90 -17.85 -28.83
CA GLN A 14 -7.95 -16.85 -29.89
C GLN A 14 -9.20 -17.03 -30.75
N TYR A 15 -9.85 -15.93 -31.09
CA TYR A 15 -11.04 -15.85 -31.91
C TYR A 15 -10.78 -14.99 -33.16
N THR A 16 -11.68 -15.06 -34.14
CA THR A 16 -11.73 -14.01 -35.17
C THR A 16 -12.17 -12.69 -34.53
N LYS A 17 -11.96 -11.57 -35.23
CA LYS A 17 -12.35 -10.25 -34.72
C LYS A 17 -13.85 -10.17 -34.47
N GLU A 18 -14.63 -10.68 -35.41
CA GLU A 18 -16.09 -10.67 -35.39
C GLU A 18 -16.61 -11.53 -34.23
N GLU A 19 -16.11 -12.78 -34.10
CA GLU A 19 -16.47 -13.69 -33.02
C GLU A 19 -16.09 -13.15 -31.64
N TYR A 20 -14.95 -12.46 -31.53
CA TYR A 20 -14.49 -11.86 -30.29
C TYR A 20 -15.45 -10.78 -29.79
N PHE A 21 -15.86 -9.85 -30.67
CA PHE A 21 -16.80 -8.80 -30.29
C PHE A 21 -18.19 -9.38 -29.98
N GLU A 22 -18.65 -10.40 -30.73
CA GLU A 22 -19.89 -11.10 -30.41
C GLU A 22 -19.82 -11.79 -29.04
N MET A 23 -18.69 -12.44 -28.73
CA MET A 23 -18.48 -13.12 -27.45
C MET A 23 -18.41 -12.13 -26.28
N ILE A 24 -17.73 -10.99 -26.45
CA ILE A 24 -17.68 -9.94 -25.42
C ILE A 24 -19.08 -9.47 -25.05
N GLU A 25 -19.93 -9.18 -26.04
CA GLU A 25 -21.28 -8.70 -25.78
C GLU A 25 -22.13 -9.76 -25.08
N LYS A 26 -21.95 -11.04 -25.43
CA LYS A 26 -22.57 -12.16 -24.69
C LYS A 26 -22.10 -12.22 -23.23
N ILE A 27 -20.80 -12.09 -22.98
CA ILE A 27 -20.22 -12.14 -21.63
C ILE A 27 -20.73 -10.97 -20.78
N LYS A 28 -20.70 -9.74 -21.30
CA LYS A 28 -21.20 -8.55 -20.60
C LYS A 28 -22.67 -8.72 -20.21
N LYS A 29 -23.52 -9.08 -21.18
CA LYS A 29 -24.95 -9.34 -20.93
C LYS A 29 -25.17 -10.44 -19.90
N HIS A 30 -24.38 -11.51 -19.96
CA HIS A 30 -24.47 -12.58 -18.98
C HIS A 30 -24.11 -12.08 -17.57
N MET A 31 -23.03 -11.30 -17.43
CA MET A 31 -22.64 -10.71 -16.14
C MET A 31 -23.68 -9.72 -15.60
N ASP A 32 -24.36 -8.97 -16.47
CA ASP A 32 -25.43 -8.05 -16.06
C ASP A 32 -26.73 -8.77 -15.68
N ASN A 33 -27.06 -9.86 -16.37
CA ASN A 33 -28.27 -10.66 -16.14
C ASN A 33 -28.14 -11.60 -14.93
N MET A 34 -26.92 -12.09 -14.67
CA MET A 34 -26.61 -12.99 -13.56
C MET A 34 -25.45 -12.40 -12.76
N PRO A 35 -25.67 -11.26 -12.08
CA PRO A 35 -24.62 -10.65 -11.27
C PRO A 35 -24.34 -11.50 -10.04
N TYR A 36 -23.10 -11.44 -9.58
CA TYR A 36 -22.77 -11.99 -8.27
C TYR A 36 -23.29 -11.05 -7.18
N ILE A 37 -23.90 -11.63 -6.16
CA ILE A 37 -24.43 -10.89 -5.01
C ILE A 37 -23.72 -11.42 -3.77
N ASP A 38 -23.02 -10.54 -3.06
CA ASP A 38 -22.31 -10.96 -1.84
C ASP A 38 -23.28 -11.19 -0.67
N ALA A 39 -22.74 -11.70 0.44
CA ALA A 39 -23.50 -11.90 1.68
C ALA A 39 -24.16 -10.62 2.24
N LYS A 40 -23.75 -9.42 1.79
CA LYS A 40 -24.33 -8.13 2.18
C LYS A 40 -25.30 -7.55 1.14
N GLY A 41 -25.58 -8.28 0.07
CA GLY A 41 -26.47 -7.83 -1.00
C GLY A 41 -25.83 -6.86 -1.98
N ARG A 42 -24.49 -6.69 -1.98
CA ARG A 42 -23.79 -5.89 -2.99
C ARG A 42 -23.80 -6.63 -4.31
N VAL A 43 -24.17 -5.91 -5.37
CA VAL A 43 -24.33 -6.47 -6.71
C VAL A 43 -23.11 -6.15 -7.56
N TYR A 44 -22.43 -7.19 -8.03
CA TYR A 44 -21.22 -7.09 -8.85
C TYR A 44 -21.54 -7.41 -10.30
N LYS A 45 -21.57 -6.37 -11.14
CA LYS A 45 -21.88 -6.41 -12.58
C LYS A 45 -20.63 -6.25 -13.43
N TYR A 46 -20.80 -6.24 -14.75
CA TYR A 46 -19.70 -5.94 -15.65
C TYR A 46 -19.11 -4.55 -15.36
N GLY A 47 -17.79 -4.49 -15.17
CA GLY A 47 -17.07 -3.25 -14.85
C GLY A 47 -16.89 -2.99 -13.35
N GLU A 48 -17.59 -3.73 -12.48
CA GLU A 48 -17.35 -3.70 -11.04
C GLU A 48 -16.09 -4.52 -10.67
N PHE A 49 -15.54 -4.21 -9.51
CA PHE A 49 -14.43 -4.98 -8.94
C PHE A 49 -14.88 -6.38 -8.51
N PHE A 50 -13.92 -7.27 -8.26
CA PHE A 50 -14.25 -8.58 -7.69
C PHE A 50 -14.86 -8.45 -6.29
N PRO A 51 -15.79 -9.34 -5.91
CA PRO A 51 -16.34 -9.39 -4.57
C PRO A 51 -15.28 -9.52 -3.49
N TYR A 52 -15.45 -8.80 -2.38
CA TYR A 52 -14.48 -8.77 -1.29
C TYR A 52 -14.30 -10.13 -0.62
N GLU A 53 -15.33 -10.96 -0.57
CA GLU A 53 -15.28 -12.30 0.02
C GLU A 53 -14.43 -13.29 -0.77
N LEU A 54 -14.15 -13.00 -2.04
CA LEU A 54 -13.23 -13.79 -2.86
C LEU A 54 -11.77 -13.38 -2.63
N CYS A 55 -11.51 -12.31 -1.87
CA CYS A 55 -10.15 -11.90 -1.54
C CYS A 55 -9.53 -12.89 -0.56
N PRO A 56 -8.37 -13.50 -0.88
CA PRO A 56 -7.69 -14.42 0.03
C PRO A 56 -7.00 -13.70 1.20
N PHE A 57 -7.00 -12.37 1.20
CA PHE A 57 -6.33 -11.54 2.20
C PHE A 57 -7.33 -10.74 3.03
N GLY A 58 -7.01 -10.57 4.31
CA GLY A 58 -7.72 -9.67 5.21
C GLY A 58 -7.50 -8.20 4.87
N TYR A 59 -8.49 -7.35 5.10
CA TYR A 59 -8.36 -5.90 4.97
C TYR A 59 -7.18 -5.38 5.82
N ASN A 60 -7.04 -5.91 7.03
CA ASN A 60 -6.04 -5.51 8.02
C ASN A 60 -4.59 -5.87 7.67
N GLU A 61 -4.37 -6.78 6.72
CA GLU A 61 -3.02 -7.13 6.21
C GLU A 61 -2.72 -6.51 4.84
N ALA A 62 -3.73 -5.92 4.19
CA ALA A 62 -3.58 -5.27 2.91
C ALA A 62 -3.06 -3.83 3.06
N VAL A 63 -2.34 -3.36 2.04
CA VAL A 63 -1.79 -1.99 1.96
C VAL A 63 -2.87 -0.92 2.11
N ILE A 64 -4.12 -1.23 1.77
CA ILE A 64 -5.24 -0.30 1.95
C ILE A 64 -5.39 0.13 3.41
N ASN A 65 -5.11 -0.75 4.38
CA ASN A 65 -5.21 -0.43 5.80
C ASN A 65 -4.09 0.50 6.29
N ASP A 66 -2.97 0.59 5.57
CA ASP A 66 -1.92 1.56 5.87
C ASP A 66 -2.34 2.99 5.45
N HIS A 67 -3.22 3.12 4.45
CA HIS A 67 -3.71 4.40 3.94
C HIS A 67 -5.06 4.80 4.53
N PHE A 68 -5.94 3.82 4.75
CA PHE A 68 -7.28 3.98 5.27
C PHE A 68 -7.47 2.97 6.41
N PRO A 69 -6.88 3.24 7.59
CA PRO A 69 -6.97 2.33 8.72
C PRO A 69 -8.42 2.23 9.18
N LEU A 70 -8.91 1.00 9.33
CA LEU A 70 -10.22 0.71 9.90
C LEU A 70 -10.08 -0.13 11.17
N THR A 71 -11.00 0.08 12.11
CA THR A 71 -11.13 -0.78 13.29
C THR A 71 -11.64 -2.17 12.90
N LYS A 72 -11.42 -3.16 13.78
CA LYS A 72 -11.88 -4.53 13.54
C LYS A 72 -13.40 -4.56 13.35
N GLU A 73 -14.10 -3.79 14.17
CA GLU A 73 -15.55 -3.67 14.16
C GLU A 73 -16.04 -3.10 12.82
N GLU A 74 -15.43 -2.02 12.34
CA GLU A 74 -15.76 -1.41 11.03
C GLU A 74 -15.46 -2.34 9.86
N ILE A 75 -14.38 -3.12 9.91
CA ILE A 75 -14.03 -4.07 8.84
C ILE A 75 -15.12 -5.14 8.72
N LEU A 76 -15.54 -5.71 9.85
CA LEU A 76 -16.60 -6.74 9.90
C LEU A 76 -17.97 -6.13 9.55
N GLU A 77 -18.27 -4.92 10.02
CA GLU A 77 -19.48 -4.17 9.68
C GLU A 77 -19.53 -3.81 8.18
N ARG A 78 -18.38 -3.65 7.51
CA ARG A 78 -18.31 -3.50 6.05
C ARG A 78 -18.22 -4.82 5.30
N GLY A 79 -18.13 -5.95 6.00
CA GLY A 79 -18.16 -7.29 5.40
C GLY A 79 -16.87 -7.61 4.67
N TYR A 80 -15.77 -6.97 5.06
CA TYR A 80 -14.46 -7.27 4.51
C TYR A 80 -13.83 -8.44 5.28
N PRO A 81 -13.03 -9.29 4.61
CA PRO A 81 -12.27 -10.31 5.29
C PRO A 81 -11.37 -9.70 6.36
N TYR A 82 -11.31 -10.31 7.54
CA TYR A 82 -10.42 -9.93 8.62
C TYR A 82 -9.56 -11.12 9.00
N LYS A 83 -8.26 -10.90 9.18
CA LYS A 83 -7.32 -11.94 9.58
C LYS A 83 -6.77 -11.64 10.96
N GLU A 84 -7.00 -12.56 11.90
CA GLU A 84 -6.45 -12.44 13.25
C GLU A 84 -4.91 -12.43 13.18
N LYS A 85 -4.30 -11.46 13.87
CA LYS A 85 -2.83 -11.42 14.00
C LYS A 85 -2.40 -12.51 14.98
N GLN A 86 -1.47 -13.34 14.56
CA GLN A 86 -0.79 -14.28 15.44
C GLN A 86 0.46 -13.61 15.99
N ASP A 87 0.44 -13.24 17.27
CA ASP A 87 1.61 -12.69 17.93
C ASP A 87 2.57 -13.82 18.29
N ASN A 88 3.61 -13.98 17.48
CA ASN A 88 4.72 -14.87 17.82
C ASN A 88 5.56 -14.22 18.91
N LYS A 89 5.50 -14.78 20.12
CA LYS A 89 6.34 -14.36 21.25
C LYS A 89 7.74 -14.95 21.07
N TYR A 90 8.68 -14.12 20.65
CA TYR A 90 10.10 -14.50 20.58
C TYR A 90 10.81 -14.07 21.87
N ILE A 91 11.83 -14.84 22.25
CA ILE A 91 12.72 -14.46 23.36
C ILE A 91 13.69 -13.41 22.82
N ILE A 92 13.63 -12.21 23.39
CA ILE A 92 14.54 -11.10 23.06
C ILE A 92 15.90 -11.39 23.69
N THR A 93 16.97 -11.25 22.91
CA THR A 93 18.34 -11.44 23.38
C THR A 93 19.15 -10.15 23.42
N LEU A 94 18.79 -9.17 22.58
CA LEU A 94 19.47 -7.88 22.50
C LEU A 94 18.47 -6.71 22.54
N LYS A 95 18.74 -5.69 23.35
CA LYS A 95 17.93 -4.47 23.36
C LYS A 95 18.48 -3.45 22.37
N ALA A 96 17.61 -2.64 21.78
CA ALA A 96 18.00 -1.59 20.83
C ALA A 96 19.07 -0.61 21.36
N LYS A 97 19.12 -0.40 22.69
CA LYS A 97 20.09 0.49 23.36
C LYS A 97 21.51 -0.06 23.38
N ASP A 98 21.65 -1.37 23.33
CA ASP A 98 22.94 -2.05 23.41
C ASP A 98 23.57 -2.21 22.01
N ILE A 99 22.88 -1.75 20.95
CA ILE A 99 23.38 -1.75 19.57
C ILE A 99 24.35 -0.56 19.39
N PRO A 100 25.60 -0.82 18.96
CA PRO A 100 26.57 0.23 18.66
C PRO A 100 26.05 1.27 17.67
N ASP A 101 26.51 2.52 17.81
CA ASP A 101 26.15 3.60 16.91
C ASP A 101 26.87 3.51 15.54
N ASP A 102 28.05 2.89 15.49
CA ASP A 102 28.79 2.65 14.25
C ASP A 102 28.68 1.17 13.83
N ILE A 103 28.46 0.94 12.54
CA ILE A 103 28.40 -0.40 11.95
C ILE A 103 29.75 -1.12 12.03
N LYS A 104 30.85 -0.38 12.11
CA LYS A 104 32.20 -0.94 12.24
C LYS A 104 32.44 -1.64 13.58
N ASP A 105 31.73 -1.21 14.61
CA ASP A 105 31.81 -1.80 15.95
C ASP A 105 30.85 -2.98 16.13
N THR A 106 30.15 -3.39 15.05
CA THR A 106 29.21 -4.50 15.08
C THR A 106 29.76 -5.72 14.36
N ASP A 107 29.90 -6.81 15.10
CA ASP A 107 30.33 -8.10 14.59
C ASP A 107 29.17 -8.93 14.01
N ASP A 108 29.51 -9.99 13.28
CA ASP A 108 28.57 -10.97 12.72
C ASP A 108 27.68 -11.66 13.78
N SER A 109 28.01 -11.53 15.07
CA SER A 109 27.21 -12.04 16.20
C SER A 109 25.76 -11.56 16.16
N ILE A 110 25.52 -10.35 15.64
CA ILE A 110 24.18 -9.77 15.49
C ILE A 110 23.23 -10.63 14.64
N LEU A 111 23.76 -11.46 13.74
CA LEU A 111 22.98 -12.37 12.91
C LEU A 111 22.37 -13.54 13.69
N ASN A 112 22.75 -13.75 14.96
CA ASN A 112 22.15 -14.75 15.84
C ASN A 112 21.21 -14.13 16.88
N GLU A 113 21.27 -12.82 17.06
CA GLU A 113 20.49 -12.09 18.05
C GLU A 113 19.05 -11.82 17.60
N VAL A 114 18.16 -11.70 18.59
CA VAL A 114 16.78 -11.26 18.45
C VAL A 114 16.67 -9.88 19.10
N ILE A 115 16.50 -8.87 18.25
CA ILE A 115 16.55 -7.45 18.62
C ILE A 115 15.14 -6.98 19.05
N GLU A 116 15.06 -6.31 20.19
CA GLU A 116 13.86 -5.59 20.61
C GLU A 116 13.70 -4.27 19.85
N CYS A 117 12.54 -4.05 19.25
CA CYS A 117 12.18 -2.75 18.69
C CYS A 117 11.95 -1.71 19.79
N GLU A 118 12.62 -0.57 19.69
CA GLU A 118 12.54 0.52 20.68
C GLU A 118 11.12 1.06 20.89
N GLU A 119 10.31 1.18 19.84
CA GLU A 119 8.95 1.75 19.94
C GLU A 119 7.86 0.71 20.19
N SER A 120 7.87 -0.40 19.44
CA SER A 120 6.79 -1.38 19.49
C SER A 120 7.03 -2.54 20.45
N GLY A 121 8.25 -2.69 20.97
CA GLY A 121 8.67 -3.86 21.77
C GLY A 121 8.69 -5.18 20.98
N LYS A 122 8.43 -5.14 19.66
CA LYS A 122 8.44 -6.33 18.81
C LYS A 122 9.85 -6.81 18.57
N ALA A 123 10.01 -8.13 18.59
CA ALA A 123 11.25 -8.79 18.20
C ALA A 123 11.44 -8.78 16.68
N PHE A 124 12.64 -8.47 16.21
CA PHE A 124 13.06 -8.67 14.82
C PHE A 124 14.49 -9.18 14.74
N LYS A 125 14.86 -9.70 13.57
CA LYS A 125 16.18 -10.23 13.28
C LYS A 125 16.71 -9.60 12.00
N ILE A 126 18.03 -9.43 11.94
CA ILE A 126 18.73 -8.96 10.74
C ILE A 126 19.16 -10.17 9.90
N THR A 127 18.89 -10.12 8.60
CA THR A 127 19.35 -11.13 7.66
C THR A 127 20.79 -10.87 7.21
N PRO A 128 21.55 -11.88 6.77
CA PRO A 128 22.92 -11.69 6.30
C PRO A 128 23.03 -10.67 5.15
N PHE A 129 22.04 -10.67 4.24
CA PHE A 129 22.00 -9.71 3.14
C PHE A 129 21.78 -8.27 3.60
N GLU A 130 20.92 -8.05 4.60
CA GLU A 130 20.72 -6.73 5.21
C GLU A 130 21.99 -6.24 5.92
N PHE A 131 22.65 -7.11 6.68
CA PHE A 131 23.89 -6.76 7.38
C PHE A 131 25.01 -6.36 6.41
N GLN A 132 25.22 -7.15 5.35
CA GLN A 132 26.16 -6.79 4.28
C GLN A 132 25.82 -5.46 3.61
N PHE A 133 24.54 -5.18 3.41
CA PHE A 133 24.09 -3.90 2.88
C PHE A 133 24.44 -2.73 3.82
N TYR A 134 24.20 -2.89 5.13
CA TYR A 134 24.53 -1.89 6.13
C TYR A 134 26.04 -1.61 6.21
N GLN A 135 26.86 -2.66 6.18
CA GLN A 135 28.32 -2.51 6.15
C GLN A 135 28.81 -1.77 4.90
N ARG A 136 28.33 -2.18 3.71
CA ARG A 136 28.75 -1.55 2.44
C ARG A 136 28.37 -0.08 2.33
N MET A 137 27.22 0.29 2.91
CA MET A 137 26.71 1.66 2.86
C MET A 137 27.18 2.50 4.06
N ASN A 138 27.93 1.90 5.00
CA ASN A 138 28.36 2.52 6.25
C ASN A 138 27.18 3.12 7.04
N ILE A 139 26.12 2.33 7.21
CA ILE A 139 24.87 2.71 7.90
C ILE A 139 24.72 1.86 9.17
N PRO A 140 24.34 2.45 10.31
CA PRO A 140 24.09 1.71 11.54
C PRO A 140 22.93 0.72 11.42
N ILE A 141 22.95 -0.31 12.27
CA ILE A 141 21.87 -1.29 12.34
C ILE A 141 20.60 -0.60 12.85
N PRO A 142 19.43 -0.88 12.23
CA PRO A 142 18.18 -0.27 12.66
C PRO A 142 17.81 -0.69 14.09
N ARG A 143 17.40 0.28 14.91
CA ARG A 143 16.80 0.09 16.25
C ARG A 143 15.30 -0.19 16.22
N LEU A 144 14.69 0.01 15.06
CA LEU A 144 13.25 -0.09 14.84
C LEU A 144 12.93 -1.28 13.93
N HIS A 145 11.84 -1.97 14.28
CA HIS A 145 11.26 -3.03 13.48
C HIS A 145 11.01 -2.55 12.03
N PRO A 146 11.19 -3.41 11.00
CA PRO A 146 10.91 -3.07 9.60
C PRO A 146 9.55 -2.37 9.38
N ASP A 147 8.47 -2.89 9.98
CA ASP A 147 7.13 -2.30 9.92
C ASP A 147 7.07 -0.87 10.49
N GLU A 148 7.71 -0.60 11.64
CA GLU A 148 7.71 0.74 12.23
C GLU A 148 8.53 1.71 11.38
N ARG A 149 9.65 1.25 10.82
CA ARG A 149 10.41 2.02 9.82
C ARG A 149 9.56 2.32 8.59
N TYR A 150 8.74 1.36 8.14
CA TYR A 150 7.85 1.54 7.01
C TYR A 150 6.75 2.57 7.31
N LYS A 151 6.09 2.49 8.47
CA LYS A 151 5.10 3.48 8.90
C LYS A 151 5.67 4.89 8.98
N LYS A 152 6.86 5.05 9.57
CA LYS A 152 7.55 6.35 9.60
C LYS A 152 7.83 6.88 8.19
N ARG A 153 8.25 6.02 7.27
CA ARG A 153 8.43 6.41 5.86
C ARG A 153 7.11 6.83 5.19
N LEU A 154 6.02 6.13 5.48
CA LEU A 154 4.70 6.47 4.96
C LEU A 154 4.20 7.82 5.47
N ALA A 155 4.51 8.19 6.72
CA ALA A 155 4.12 9.48 7.30
C ALA A 155 4.72 10.71 6.57
N PHE A 156 5.84 10.53 5.85
CA PHE A 156 6.40 11.59 5.00
C PHE A 156 5.65 11.78 3.67
N ARG A 157 4.79 10.82 3.29
CA ARG A 157 3.98 10.92 2.06
C ARG A 157 2.69 11.67 2.37
N ASN A 158 2.21 12.40 1.38
CA ASN A 158 0.87 12.97 1.46
C ASN A 158 -0.19 11.85 1.47
N PRO A 159 -1.31 12.05 2.18
CA PRO A 159 -2.40 11.08 2.19
C PRO A 159 -2.97 10.88 0.78
N MET A 160 -3.58 9.72 0.54
CA MET A 160 -4.31 9.43 -0.70
C MET A 160 -5.71 10.06 -0.68
N VAL A 161 -5.78 11.34 -0.31
CA VAL A 161 -7.01 12.12 -0.25
C VAL A 161 -6.81 13.37 -1.08
N LEU A 162 -7.74 13.64 -1.98
CA LEU A 162 -7.76 14.86 -2.77
C LEU A 162 -8.63 15.89 -2.07
N TYR A 163 -8.08 17.08 -1.91
CA TYR A 163 -8.74 18.25 -1.35
C TYR A 163 -8.89 19.30 -2.45
N THR A 164 -10.08 19.89 -2.55
CA THR A 164 -10.29 21.05 -3.40
C THR A 164 -9.64 22.27 -2.76
N ARG A 165 -8.68 22.89 -3.44
CA ARG A 165 -8.03 24.13 -2.98
C ARG A 165 -8.03 25.19 -4.07
N LYS A 166 -7.93 26.44 -3.62
CA LYS A 166 -7.74 27.63 -4.48
C LYS A 166 -6.27 27.96 -4.59
N CYS A 167 -5.86 28.45 -5.76
CA CYS A 167 -4.54 29.04 -5.94
C CYS A 167 -4.32 30.17 -4.93
N MET A 168 -3.19 30.15 -4.22
CA MET A 168 -2.87 31.16 -3.21
C MET A 168 -2.11 32.37 -3.79
N HIS A 169 -1.97 32.46 -5.11
CA HIS A 169 -1.35 33.61 -5.78
C HIS A 169 -2.37 34.75 -5.90
N GLU A 170 -1.95 35.98 -5.59
CA GLU A 170 -2.82 37.14 -5.62
C GLU A 170 -3.45 37.35 -7.00
N GLY A 171 -4.77 37.52 -7.05
CA GLY A 171 -5.52 37.69 -8.30
C GLY A 171 -5.81 36.41 -9.10
N CYS A 172 -5.39 35.23 -8.62
CA CYS A 172 -5.72 33.96 -9.27
C CYS A 172 -6.96 33.30 -8.63
N ASN A 173 -8.01 33.07 -9.42
CA ASN A 173 -9.24 32.40 -8.96
C ASN A 173 -9.31 30.91 -9.35
N ASN A 174 -8.19 30.31 -9.74
CA ASN A 174 -8.18 28.93 -10.18
C ASN A 174 -8.40 27.97 -9.00
N GLU A 175 -9.26 26.97 -9.18
CA GLU A 175 -9.55 25.89 -8.25
C GLU A 175 -9.03 24.56 -8.81
N PHE A 176 -8.40 23.75 -7.97
CA PHE A 176 -7.86 22.46 -8.37
C PHE A 176 -7.82 21.47 -7.19
N GLU A 177 -7.68 20.19 -7.53
CA GLU A 177 -7.52 19.11 -6.56
C GLU A 177 -6.05 18.90 -6.22
N THR A 178 -5.77 18.74 -4.93
CA THR A 178 -4.41 18.55 -4.42
C THR A 178 -4.40 17.62 -3.21
N THR A 179 -3.28 16.93 -2.99
CA THR A 179 -3.10 16.05 -1.81
C THR A 179 -2.75 16.81 -0.53
N TYR A 180 -2.60 18.13 -0.62
CA TYR A 180 -2.27 18.99 0.52
C TYR A 180 -3.55 19.45 1.20
N ALA A 181 -3.77 18.98 2.42
CA ALA A 181 -4.95 19.34 3.21
C ALA A 181 -5.02 20.86 3.48
N PRO A 182 -6.21 21.47 3.54
CA PRO A 182 -6.39 22.92 3.74
C PRO A 182 -5.72 23.47 5.01
N GLU A 183 -5.60 22.65 6.05
CA GLU A 183 -5.03 22.99 7.36
C GLU A 183 -3.51 23.09 7.33
N ARG A 184 -2.86 22.61 6.26
CA ARG A 184 -1.41 22.64 6.16
C ARG A 184 -0.90 24.04 5.77
N PRO A 185 0.27 24.44 6.32
CA PRO A 185 0.79 25.80 6.16
C PRO A 185 1.43 26.08 4.80
N GLU A 186 1.67 25.07 3.95
CA GLU A 186 2.36 25.29 2.68
C GLU A 186 1.52 26.11 1.69
N MET A 187 2.17 27.03 0.97
CA MET A 187 1.56 27.79 -0.12
C MET A 187 1.43 26.92 -1.37
N ILE A 188 0.27 26.97 -2.01
CA ILE A 188 -0.02 26.16 -3.20
C ILE A 188 -0.45 27.05 -4.35
N TYR A 189 0.28 26.97 -5.45
CA TYR A 189 -0.04 27.67 -6.68
C TYR A 189 -0.54 26.70 -7.74
N CYS A 190 -1.37 27.21 -8.65
CA CYS A 190 -1.70 26.48 -9.86
C CYS A 190 -0.46 26.36 -10.75
N LYS A 191 -0.50 25.43 -11.71
CA LYS A 191 0.62 25.19 -12.63
C LYS A 191 1.14 26.48 -13.29
N GLU A 192 0.24 27.35 -13.74
CA GLU A 192 0.60 28.59 -14.43
C GLU A 192 1.27 29.62 -13.50
N CYS A 193 0.70 29.85 -12.31
CA CYS A 193 1.28 30.77 -11.33
C CYS A 193 2.64 30.26 -10.82
N TYR A 194 2.76 28.96 -10.54
CA TYR A 194 4.03 28.37 -10.12
C TYR A 194 5.12 28.58 -11.18
N GLN A 195 4.79 28.38 -12.46
CA GLN A 195 5.75 28.58 -13.55
C GLN A 195 6.24 30.03 -13.66
N ARG A 196 5.40 31.03 -13.39
CA ARG A 196 5.78 32.45 -13.40
C ARG A 196 6.65 32.87 -12.22
N GLU A 197 6.55 32.16 -11.10
CA GLU A 197 7.34 32.46 -9.89
C GLU A 197 8.73 31.79 -9.94
N VAL A 198 8.83 30.63 -10.60
CA VAL A 198 10.06 29.82 -10.63
C VAL A 198 10.92 30.07 -11.88
N TYR A 199 10.31 30.52 -12.99
CA TYR A 199 10.98 30.83 -14.25
C TYR A 199 10.76 32.29 -14.65
#